data_AF-A0AA39A300-F1
#
_entry.id   AF-A0AA39A300-F1
#
_cell.length_a   1.000
_cell.length_b   1.000
_cell.length_c   1.000
_cell.angle_alpha   90.00
_cell.angle_beta   90.00
_cell.angle_gamma   90.00
#
_symmetry.space_group_name_H-M   'P 1'
#
loop_
_entity.id
_entity.type
_entity.pdbx_description
1 polymer ?
#
loop_
_entity_poly.entity_id
_entity_poly.type
_entity_poly.pdbx_seq_one_letter_code
_entity_poly.pdbx_strand_id
1 'polypeptide(L)'
;MLEKAKSVNQALDKAIPLREPLEIHKAMRYSLLDGGKRIHPIVCISACELVGGQESTAMPVACAVEMLHAVSLMQDDLPCMDNDDFRRGKPSNHKAFGESVTILAADALLALAFEHVATMSTELARSIGSQGLVAGQFLDLSSEGSPEIGLEGLESIHINKAGPLLEASAVIGAILGGGSSEQMEILRKFGRCVGLLYQVVDDILDITKSTQELGKTAGKDLVAEKVTYPKLVGIEKSREFAEKLNGDAWDMLSEFDQEKAAPLLAMVNFATYRQN
;
A
#
# COMPACT_ATOMS: atom_id res chain seq x y z
N MET A 1 11.64 -6.07 -10.69
CA MET A 1 11.18 -5.70 -9.32
C MET A 1 12.32 -5.18 -8.44
N LEU A 2 13.36 -5.96 -8.15
CA LEU A 2 14.45 -5.54 -7.23
C LEU A 2 15.20 -4.27 -7.68
N GLU A 3 15.49 -4.14 -8.98
CA GLU A 3 16.16 -2.94 -9.51
C GLU A 3 15.31 -1.68 -9.34
N LYS A 4 14.00 -1.77 -9.62
CA LYS A 4 13.05 -0.66 -9.40
C LYS A 4 12.96 -0.29 -7.92
N ALA A 5 12.88 -1.27 -7.02
CA ALA A 5 12.92 -1.01 -5.58
C ALA A 5 14.20 -0.27 -5.15
N LYS A 6 15.35 -0.65 -5.73
CA LYS A 6 16.64 0.04 -5.49
C LYS A 6 16.61 1.49 -6.01
N SER A 7 16.11 1.70 -7.22
CA SER A 7 15.96 3.03 -7.83
C SER A 7 15.07 3.94 -6.98
N VAL A 8 13.91 3.43 -6.54
CA VAL A 8 12.98 4.11 -5.64
C VAL A 8 13.64 4.43 -4.30
N ASN A 9 14.35 3.48 -3.67
CA ASN A 9 15.05 3.73 -2.41
C ASN A 9 16.10 4.85 -2.55
N GLN A 10 16.82 4.90 -3.66
CA GLN A 10 17.79 5.98 -3.93
C GLN A 10 17.11 7.33 -4.13
N ALA A 11 15.95 7.36 -4.79
CA ALA A 11 15.18 8.59 -4.98
C ALA A 11 14.59 9.09 -3.66
N LEU A 12 14.01 8.21 -2.85
CA LEU A 12 13.47 8.52 -1.52
C LEU A 12 14.57 9.02 -0.57
N ASP A 13 15.74 8.39 -0.58
CA ASP A 13 16.87 8.80 0.27
C ASP A 13 17.31 10.23 -0.04
N LYS A 14 17.38 10.59 -1.33
CA LYS A 14 17.67 11.95 -1.79
C LYS A 14 16.56 12.94 -1.47
N ALA A 15 15.30 12.51 -1.51
CA ALA A 15 14.14 13.35 -1.25
C ALA A 15 14.03 13.79 0.22
N ILE A 16 14.60 13.03 1.16
CA ILE A 16 14.50 13.32 2.59
C ILE A 16 15.89 13.43 3.23
N PRO A 17 16.70 14.45 2.92
CA PRO A 17 18.00 14.63 3.57
C PRO A 17 17.82 14.83 5.09
N LEU A 18 18.81 14.43 5.88
CA LEU A 18 18.86 14.79 7.31
C LEU A 18 19.17 16.29 7.44
N ARG A 19 18.24 17.03 8.05
CA ARG A 19 18.35 18.46 8.34
C ARG A 19 17.51 18.81 9.57
N GLU A 20 17.65 20.04 10.06
CA GLU A 20 16.82 20.51 11.17
C GLU A 20 15.34 20.67 10.77
N PRO A 21 14.38 20.33 11.67
CA PRO A 21 14.59 19.70 12.98
C PRO A 21 14.97 18.21 12.85
N LEU A 22 16.14 17.85 13.40
CA LEU A 22 16.76 16.53 13.16
C LEU A 22 15.91 15.34 13.61
N GLU A 23 15.19 15.46 14.73
CA GLU A 23 14.35 14.39 15.29
C GLU A 23 13.25 13.98 14.30
N ILE A 24 12.58 14.96 13.69
CA ILE A 24 11.50 14.76 12.71
C ILE A 24 12.06 14.09 11.45
N HIS A 25 13.17 14.60 10.92
CA HIS A 25 13.80 14.02 9.73
C HIS A 25 14.30 12.59 9.97
N LYS A 26 14.79 12.26 11.18
CA LYS A 26 15.12 10.88 11.56
C LYS A 26 13.89 9.99 11.59
N ALA A 27 12.80 10.44 12.21
CA ALA A 27 11.55 9.67 12.31
C ALA A 27 10.92 9.41 10.93
N MET A 28 10.90 10.41 10.03
CA MET A 28 10.44 10.26 8.64
C MET A 28 11.27 9.19 7.89
N ARG A 29 12.60 9.33 7.95
CA ARG A 29 13.52 8.41 7.25
C ARG A 29 13.45 7.00 7.81
N TYR A 30 13.30 6.85 9.13
CA TYR A 30 13.20 5.55 9.80
C TYR A 30 12.05 4.72 9.26
N SER A 31 10.84 5.28 9.18
CA SER A 31 9.68 4.55 8.67
C SER A 31 9.68 4.41 7.15
N LEU A 32 10.23 5.40 6.43
CA LEU A 32 10.19 5.39 4.97
C LEU A 32 11.27 4.51 4.36
N LEU A 33 12.54 4.68 4.74
CA LEU A 33 13.70 4.09 4.04
C LEU A 33 14.03 2.68 4.51
N ASP A 34 13.73 2.35 5.76
CA ASP A 34 14.05 1.04 6.31
C ASP A 34 12.97 0.01 5.98
N GLY A 35 13.32 -0.92 5.10
CA GLY A 35 12.47 -2.04 4.70
C GLY A 35 11.34 -1.65 3.75
N GLY A 36 10.33 -2.51 3.65
CA GLY A 36 9.21 -2.34 2.72
C GLY A 36 9.48 -2.91 1.33
N LYS A 37 8.42 -3.48 0.73
CA LYS A 37 8.49 -4.18 -0.56
C LYS A 37 8.41 -3.24 -1.77
N ARG A 38 8.09 -1.96 -1.54
CA ARG A 38 7.97 -0.91 -2.56
C ARG A 38 6.94 -1.24 -3.64
N ILE A 39 5.82 -1.85 -3.25
CA ILE A 39 4.78 -2.30 -4.18
C ILE A 39 4.16 -1.11 -4.90
N HIS A 40 3.61 -0.15 -4.17
CA HIS A 40 2.97 1.04 -4.75
C HIS A 40 3.86 1.82 -5.74
N PRO A 41 5.12 2.17 -5.41
CA PRO A 41 5.98 2.87 -6.37
C PRO A 41 6.34 1.99 -7.58
N ILE A 42 6.52 0.66 -7.40
CA ILE A 42 6.73 -0.26 -8.52
C ILE A 42 5.51 -0.29 -9.44
N VAL A 43 4.28 -0.31 -8.89
CA VAL A 43 3.04 -0.22 -9.67
C VAL A 43 3.02 1.07 -10.48
N CYS A 44 3.28 2.21 -9.84
CA CYS A 44 3.26 3.51 -10.48
C CYS A 44 4.23 3.60 -11.65
N ILE A 45 5.48 3.18 -11.43
CA ILE A 45 6.52 3.16 -12.47
C ILE A 45 6.12 2.19 -13.60
N SER A 46 5.71 0.97 -13.26
CA SER A 46 5.43 -0.07 -14.26
C SER A 46 4.19 0.28 -15.10
N ALA A 47 3.17 0.90 -14.50
CA ALA A 47 1.99 1.38 -15.23
C ALA A 47 2.35 2.54 -16.18
N CYS A 48 3.28 3.42 -15.81
CA CYS A 48 3.80 4.46 -16.69
C CYS A 48 4.53 3.86 -17.90
N GLU A 49 5.43 2.91 -17.68
CA GLU A 49 6.17 2.24 -18.75
C GLU A 49 5.27 1.40 -19.65
N LEU A 50 4.25 0.76 -19.08
CA LEU A 50 3.28 -0.07 -19.80
C LEU A 50 2.63 0.70 -20.96
N VAL A 51 2.27 1.95 -20.71
CA VAL A 51 1.60 2.82 -21.69
C VAL A 51 2.57 3.66 -22.53
N GLY A 52 3.89 3.46 -22.37
CA GLY A 52 4.93 4.09 -23.21
C GLY A 52 5.70 5.24 -22.55
N GLY A 53 5.45 5.51 -21.27
CA GLY A 53 6.21 6.47 -20.47
C GLY A 53 7.59 5.97 -20.05
N GLN A 54 8.27 6.80 -19.25
CA GLN A 54 9.60 6.51 -18.72
C GLN A 54 9.58 6.50 -17.19
N GLU A 55 10.41 5.66 -16.58
CA GLU A 55 10.58 5.59 -15.12
C GLU A 55 10.89 6.97 -14.51
N SER A 56 11.74 7.77 -15.15
CA SER A 56 12.11 9.10 -14.65
C SER A 56 10.93 10.06 -14.53
N THR A 57 9.91 9.92 -15.41
CA THR A 57 8.69 10.72 -15.36
C THR A 57 7.80 10.32 -14.19
N ALA A 58 7.76 9.02 -13.86
CA ALA A 58 6.96 8.48 -12.76
C ALA A 58 7.64 8.61 -11.39
N MET A 59 8.98 8.74 -11.34
CA MET A 59 9.75 8.66 -10.09
C MET A 59 9.32 9.65 -9.00
N PRO A 60 9.04 10.94 -9.28
CA PRO A 60 8.57 11.87 -8.24
C PRO A 60 7.25 11.43 -7.60
N VAL A 61 6.29 10.98 -8.43
CA VAL A 61 5.00 10.48 -7.94
C VAL A 61 5.15 9.14 -7.24
N ALA A 62 5.98 8.23 -7.76
CA ALA A 62 6.29 6.98 -7.10
C ALA A 62 6.84 7.21 -5.68
N CYS A 63 7.73 8.20 -5.53
CA CYS A 63 8.21 8.63 -4.22
C CYS A 63 7.08 9.16 -3.33
N ALA A 64 6.24 10.06 -3.85
CA ALA A 64 5.11 10.62 -3.10
C ALA A 64 4.13 9.54 -2.61
N VAL A 65 3.82 8.58 -3.46
CA VAL A 65 2.94 7.45 -3.10
C VAL A 65 3.55 6.60 -1.98
N GLU A 66 4.85 6.30 -2.05
CA GLU A 66 5.50 5.54 -0.96
C GLU A 66 5.61 6.37 0.33
N MET A 67 5.77 7.69 0.25
CA MET A 67 5.68 8.60 1.39
C MET A 67 4.30 8.52 2.05
N LEU A 68 3.23 8.57 1.25
CA LEU A 68 1.84 8.45 1.74
C LEU A 68 1.57 7.07 2.36
N HIS A 69 2.11 6.01 1.77
CA HIS A 69 2.03 4.68 2.36
C HIS A 69 2.79 4.60 3.70
N ALA A 70 3.96 5.22 3.81
CA ALA A 70 4.68 5.27 5.08
C ALA A 70 3.93 6.08 6.15
N VAL A 71 3.30 7.20 5.77
CA VAL A 71 2.43 8.00 6.64
C VAL A 71 1.28 7.14 7.19
N SER A 72 0.59 6.39 6.33
CA SER A 72 -0.53 5.57 6.79
C SER A 72 -0.10 4.53 7.82
N LEU A 73 1.04 3.87 7.60
CA LEU A 73 1.58 2.88 8.56
C LEU A 73 2.02 3.52 9.88
N MET A 74 2.65 4.70 9.83
CA MET A 74 3.07 5.42 11.04
C MET A 74 1.88 5.77 11.94
N GLN A 75 0.77 6.18 11.34
CA GLN A 75 -0.46 6.53 12.06
C GLN A 75 -1.21 5.28 12.53
N ASP A 76 -1.31 4.25 11.68
CA ASP A 76 -1.92 2.94 11.99
C ASP A 76 -1.29 2.31 13.23
N ASP A 77 0.04 2.42 13.40
CA ASP A 77 0.75 1.85 14.55
C ASP A 77 0.54 2.60 15.87
N LEU A 78 -0.07 3.80 15.89
CA LEU A 78 -0.20 4.59 17.12
C LEU A 78 -1.07 3.90 18.20
N PRO A 79 -0.88 4.21 19.50
CA PRO A 79 -1.66 3.60 20.58
C PRO A 79 -3.18 3.80 20.49
N CYS A 80 -3.63 4.86 19.82
CA CYS A 80 -5.05 5.14 19.60
C CYS A 80 -5.63 4.47 18.33
N MET A 81 -4.81 3.72 17.60
CA MET A 81 -5.16 2.98 16.39
C MET A 81 -4.90 1.48 16.65
N ASP A 82 -4.02 0.80 15.91
CA ASP A 82 -3.72 -0.63 16.14
C ASP A 82 -2.80 -0.87 17.36
N ASN A 83 -2.17 0.18 17.92
CA ASN A 83 -1.23 0.09 19.04
C ASN A 83 -0.12 -0.97 18.80
N ASP A 84 0.41 -1.02 17.58
CA ASP A 84 1.38 -2.04 17.17
C ASP A 84 2.80 -1.64 17.59
N ASP A 85 3.47 -2.52 18.35
CA ASP A 85 4.81 -2.29 18.86
C ASP A 85 5.90 -2.47 17.79
N PHE A 86 5.60 -3.21 16.71
CA PHE A 86 6.58 -3.59 15.69
C PHE A 86 6.08 -3.37 14.27
N ARG A 87 6.97 -2.84 13.42
CA ARG A 87 6.74 -2.65 12.00
C ARG A 87 8.02 -2.90 11.21
N ARG A 88 7.91 -3.69 10.13
CA ARG A 88 9.04 -4.03 9.23
C ARG A 88 10.27 -4.61 9.98
N GLY A 89 10.01 -5.41 11.02
CA GLY A 89 11.04 -6.09 11.82
C GLY A 89 11.77 -5.18 12.81
N LYS A 90 11.27 -3.97 13.07
CA LYS A 90 11.83 -3.01 14.03
C LYS A 90 10.72 -2.43 14.91
N PRO A 91 11.04 -1.75 16.04
CA PRO A 91 10.03 -1.01 16.80
C PRO A 91 9.26 -0.05 15.90
N SER A 92 7.95 0.04 16.07
CA SER A 92 7.13 1.02 15.35
C SER A 92 7.59 2.45 15.67
N ASN A 93 7.18 3.41 14.85
CA ASN A 93 7.70 4.78 14.94
C ASN A 93 7.46 5.38 16.33
N HIS A 94 6.28 5.17 16.91
CA HIS A 94 5.91 5.72 18.21
C HIS A 94 6.69 5.06 19.36
N LYS A 95 7.13 3.81 19.21
CA LYS A 95 8.04 3.16 20.18
C LYS A 95 9.46 3.69 20.11
N ALA A 96 9.92 4.04 18.90
CA ALA A 96 11.28 4.53 18.69
C ALA A 96 11.43 6.03 19.02
N PHE A 97 10.41 6.84 18.74
CA PHE A 97 10.50 8.32 18.81
C PHE A 97 9.41 8.98 19.66
N GLY A 98 8.41 8.23 20.14
CA GLY A 98 7.27 8.77 20.88
C GLY A 98 6.13 9.28 19.98
N GLU A 99 4.91 9.28 20.52
CA GLU A 99 3.67 9.59 19.79
C GLU A 99 3.68 10.97 19.12
N SER A 100 4.10 12.00 19.85
CA SER A 100 4.12 13.38 19.32
C SER A 100 5.07 13.53 18.13
N VAL A 101 6.24 12.88 18.17
CA VAL A 101 7.20 12.90 17.06
C VAL A 101 6.66 12.11 15.88
N THR A 102 6.00 10.97 16.11
CA THR A 102 5.36 10.19 15.05
C THR A 102 4.27 10.96 14.32
N ILE A 103 3.38 11.64 15.04
CA ILE A 103 2.31 12.46 14.45
C ILE A 103 2.93 13.58 13.59
N LEU A 104 3.87 14.36 14.15
CA LEU A 104 4.51 15.47 13.44
C LEU A 104 5.33 15.00 12.23
N ALA A 105 6.00 13.85 12.34
CA ALA A 105 6.74 13.26 11.22
C ALA A 105 5.81 12.74 10.12
N ALA A 106 4.66 12.18 10.47
CA ALA A 106 3.63 11.78 9.52
C ALA A 106 3.06 12.99 8.79
N ASP A 107 2.72 14.07 9.50
CA ASP A 107 2.22 15.32 8.90
C ASP A 107 3.26 15.96 7.96
N ALA A 108 4.54 15.98 8.37
CA ALA A 108 5.63 16.49 7.55
C ALA A 108 5.86 15.65 6.28
N LEU A 109 5.75 14.33 6.39
CA LEU A 109 5.91 13.41 5.27
C LEU A 109 4.72 13.49 4.29
N LEU A 110 3.51 13.70 4.81
CA LEU A 110 2.31 13.98 4.03
C LEU A 110 2.49 15.28 3.22
N ALA A 111 2.96 16.36 3.87
CA ALA A 111 3.24 17.62 3.19
C ALA A 111 4.32 17.47 2.10
N LEU A 112 5.39 16.72 2.39
CA LEU A 112 6.46 16.45 1.43
C LEU A 112 5.98 15.63 0.23
N ALA A 113 5.06 14.68 0.44
CA ALA A 113 4.45 13.91 -0.64
C ALA A 113 3.68 14.85 -1.59
N PHE A 114 2.93 15.82 -1.05
CA PHE A 114 2.26 16.84 -1.86
C PHE A 114 3.23 17.78 -2.57
N GLU A 115 4.38 18.13 -1.97
CA GLU A 115 5.43 18.91 -2.65
C GLU A 115 5.97 18.15 -3.88
N HIS A 116 6.17 16.83 -3.76
CA HIS A 116 6.62 15.98 -4.87
C HIS A 116 5.61 15.89 -6.02
N VAL A 117 4.32 16.17 -5.74
CA VAL A 117 3.25 16.15 -6.73
C VAL A 117 2.63 17.53 -6.97
N ALA A 118 3.28 18.63 -6.54
CA ALA A 118 2.66 19.96 -6.52
C ALA A 118 2.25 20.50 -7.92
N THR A 119 2.60 19.79 -9.00
CA THR A 119 2.14 20.05 -10.36
C THR A 119 1.09 19.05 -10.88
N MET A 120 0.64 18.05 -10.10
CA MET A 120 -0.16 16.91 -10.56
C MET A 120 -1.28 16.41 -9.63
N SER A 121 -2.46 16.28 -10.27
CA SER A 121 -3.60 15.36 -10.05
C SER A 121 -4.39 15.41 -8.74
N THR A 122 -5.67 15.77 -8.86
CA THR A 122 -6.73 15.59 -7.85
C THR A 122 -6.94 14.13 -7.43
N GLU A 123 -6.45 13.16 -8.22
CA GLU A 123 -6.63 11.73 -7.95
C GLU A 123 -5.88 11.27 -6.70
N LEU A 124 -4.64 11.75 -6.49
CA LEU A 124 -3.86 11.38 -5.32
C LEU A 124 -4.52 11.90 -4.04
N ALA A 125 -4.97 13.15 -4.05
CA ALA A 125 -5.68 13.76 -2.94
C ALA A 125 -6.99 13.01 -2.59
N ARG A 126 -7.76 12.58 -3.59
CA ARG A 126 -8.97 11.76 -3.37
C ARG A 126 -8.63 10.39 -2.79
N SER A 127 -7.60 9.72 -3.33
CA SER A 127 -7.22 8.36 -2.93
C SER A 127 -6.79 8.25 -1.46
N ILE A 128 -6.22 9.33 -0.89
CA ILE A 128 -5.82 9.36 0.51
C ILE A 128 -6.86 9.97 1.44
N GLY A 129 -7.74 10.83 0.92
CA GLY A 129 -8.67 11.61 1.72
C GLY A 129 -9.86 10.82 2.25
N SER A 130 -10.90 11.56 2.65
CA SER A 130 -12.14 11.03 3.24
C SER A 130 -13.01 10.18 2.30
N GLN A 131 -12.57 9.94 1.07
CA GLN A 131 -13.22 9.07 0.08
C GLN A 131 -12.32 7.90 -0.36
N GLY A 132 -11.18 7.72 0.29
CA GLY A 132 -10.21 6.66 0.00
C GLY A 132 -9.62 6.09 1.29
N LEU A 133 -8.28 6.06 1.40
CA LEU A 133 -7.56 5.40 2.49
C LEU A 133 -8.08 5.75 3.89
N VAL A 134 -8.29 7.04 4.19
CA VAL A 134 -8.79 7.47 5.51
C VAL A 134 -10.19 6.93 5.79
N ALA A 135 -11.06 6.85 4.78
CA ALA A 135 -12.39 6.26 4.95
C ALA A 135 -12.31 4.75 5.22
N GLY A 136 -11.47 4.03 4.48
CA GLY A 136 -11.22 2.61 4.70
C GLY A 136 -10.70 2.32 6.11
N GLN A 137 -9.74 3.13 6.59
CA GLN A 137 -9.22 3.02 7.95
C GLN A 137 -10.29 3.26 9.02
N PHE A 138 -11.13 4.29 8.84
CA PHE A 138 -12.22 4.57 9.78
C PHE A 138 -13.24 3.43 9.85
N LEU A 139 -13.58 2.84 8.69
CA LEU A 139 -14.50 1.71 8.61
C LEU A 139 -13.89 0.44 9.25
N ASP A 140 -12.60 0.19 9.04
CA ASP A 140 -11.88 -0.92 9.69
C ASP A 140 -11.93 -0.80 11.22
N LEU A 141 -11.59 0.36 11.76
CA LEU A 141 -11.67 0.59 13.22
C LEU A 141 -13.09 0.50 13.77
N SER A 142 -14.08 1.02 13.03
CA SER A 142 -15.49 0.95 13.42
C SER A 142 -16.06 -0.47 13.34
N SER A 143 -15.37 -1.39 12.67
CA SER A 143 -15.77 -2.80 12.52
C SER A 143 -15.35 -3.68 13.69
N GLU A 144 -14.42 -3.23 14.53
CA GLU A 144 -13.91 -3.99 15.67
C GLU A 144 -15.04 -4.29 16.69
N GLY A 145 -15.17 -5.57 17.07
CA GLY A 145 -16.20 -6.02 18.01
C GLY A 145 -17.64 -6.03 17.47
N SER A 146 -17.86 -5.75 16.18
CA SER A 146 -19.20 -5.76 15.57
C SER A 146 -19.56 -7.14 14.98
N PRO A 147 -20.57 -7.86 15.51
CA PRO A 147 -20.88 -9.23 15.09
C PRO A 147 -21.63 -9.35 13.74
N GLU A 148 -21.94 -8.26 13.05
CA GLU A 148 -22.86 -8.23 11.90
C GLU A 148 -22.22 -7.93 10.53
N ILE A 149 -20.89 -7.86 10.42
CA ILE A 149 -20.24 -7.57 9.12
C ILE A 149 -20.13 -8.85 8.29
N GLY A 150 -20.96 -8.93 7.26
CA GLY A 150 -20.90 -9.97 6.24
C GLY A 150 -19.78 -9.72 5.20
N LEU A 151 -19.65 -10.66 4.26
CA LEU A 151 -18.62 -10.63 3.20
C LEU A 151 -18.61 -9.33 2.38
N GLU A 152 -19.77 -8.81 1.99
CA GLU A 152 -19.87 -7.56 1.23
C GLU A 152 -19.34 -6.35 2.01
N GLY A 153 -19.58 -6.33 3.33
CA GLY A 153 -19.06 -5.30 4.22
C GLY A 153 -17.54 -5.38 4.37
N LEU A 154 -17.01 -6.60 4.53
CA LEU A 154 -15.56 -6.82 4.61
C LEU A 154 -14.85 -6.45 3.29
N GLU A 155 -15.41 -6.85 2.15
CA GLU A 155 -14.87 -6.50 0.85
C GLU A 155 -14.84 -4.98 0.66
N SER A 156 -15.89 -4.28 1.08
CA SER A 156 -15.94 -2.82 1.08
C SER A 156 -14.84 -2.20 1.96
N ILE A 157 -14.57 -2.73 3.16
CA ILE A 157 -13.46 -2.27 4.01
C ILE A 157 -12.13 -2.44 3.27
N HIS A 158 -11.85 -3.63 2.74
CA HIS A 158 -10.58 -3.94 2.08
C HIS A 158 -10.35 -3.13 0.81
N ILE A 159 -11.40 -2.96 0.00
CA ILE A 159 -11.38 -2.11 -1.20
C ILE A 159 -11.04 -0.66 -0.85
N ASN A 160 -11.50 -0.16 0.31
CA ASN A 160 -11.26 1.23 0.70
C ASN A 160 -9.97 1.43 1.52
N LYS A 161 -9.48 0.41 2.22
CA LYS A 161 -8.26 0.51 3.05
C LYS A 161 -6.98 0.38 2.22
N ALA A 162 -6.88 -0.65 1.38
CA ALA A 162 -5.68 -0.95 0.60
C ALA A 162 -5.83 -0.64 -0.89
N GLY A 163 -7.04 -0.79 -1.42
CA GLY A 163 -7.36 -0.57 -2.84
C GLY A 163 -7.04 0.84 -3.38
N PRO A 164 -7.39 1.96 -2.70
CA PRO A 164 -7.40 3.26 -3.36
C PRO A 164 -6.01 3.78 -3.68
N LEU A 165 -5.01 3.51 -2.81
CA LEU A 165 -3.64 3.96 -3.05
C LEU A 165 -2.99 3.15 -4.18
N LEU A 166 -3.27 1.84 -4.27
CA LEU A 166 -2.73 0.98 -5.32
C LEU A 166 -3.40 1.27 -6.68
N GLU A 167 -4.71 1.52 -6.68
CA GLU A 167 -5.45 2.07 -7.82
C GLU A 167 -4.86 3.40 -8.28
N ALA A 168 -4.70 4.37 -7.38
CA ALA A 168 -4.13 5.67 -7.71
C ALA A 168 -2.70 5.53 -8.24
N SER A 169 -1.89 4.61 -7.68
CA SER A 169 -0.55 4.32 -8.18
C SER A 169 -0.59 3.91 -9.66
N ALA A 170 -1.46 2.95 -10.01
CA ALA A 170 -1.60 2.44 -11.37
C ALA A 170 -2.13 3.52 -12.33
N VAL A 171 -3.19 4.23 -11.93
CA VAL A 171 -3.83 5.27 -12.75
C VAL A 171 -2.91 6.45 -12.98
N ILE A 172 -2.23 6.97 -11.93
CA ILE A 172 -1.33 8.10 -12.09
C ILE A 172 -0.11 7.69 -12.93
N GLY A 173 0.40 6.48 -12.76
CA GLY A 173 1.41 5.91 -13.65
C GLY A 173 0.98 6.00 -15.11
N ALA A 174 -0.22 5.50 -15.43
CA ALA A 174 -0.79 5.55 -16.76
C ALA A 174 -0.93 6.99 -17.30
N ILE A 175 -1.41 7.93 -16.48
CA ILE A 175 -1.52 9.35 -16.86
C ILE A 175 -0.17 9.91 -17.24
N LEU A 176 0.87 9.68 -16.42
CA LEU A 176 2.22 10.19 -16.65
C LEU A 176 2.87 9.57 -17.89
N GLY A 177 2.52 8.33 -18.21
CA GLY A 177 2.99 7.64 -19.41
C GLY A 177 2.23 8.01 -20.68
N GLY A 178 1.18 8.82 -20.60
CA GLY A 178 0.38 9.21 -21.76
C GLY A 178 -0.63 8.15 -22.20
N GLY A 179 -1.08 7.30 -21.28
CA GLY A 179 -2.07 6.27 -21.54
C GLY A 179 -3.44 6.83 -21.94
N SER A 180 -4.18 6.07 -22.74
CA SER A 180 -5.55 6.41 -23.13
C SER A 180 -6.52 6.27 -21.95
N SER A 181 -7.71 6.89 -22.04
CA SER A 181 -8.77 6.72 -21.03
C SER A 181 -9.19 5.27 -20.82
N GLU A 182 -9.14 4.46 -21.87
CA GLU A 182 -9.42 3.02 -21.81
C GLU A 182 -8.33 2.27 -21.03
N GLN A 183 -7.06 2.55 -21.32
CA GLN A 183 -5.93 1.96 -20.58
C GLN A 183 -5.95 2.38 -19.10
N MET A 184 -6.28 3.65 -18.82
CA MET A 184 -6.45 4.14 -17.45
C MET A 184 -7.55 3.40 -16.70
N GLU A 185 -8.69 3.11 -17.35
CA GLU A 185 -9.79 2.38 -16.71
C GLU A 185 -9.45 0.89 -16.47
N ILE A 186 -8.72 0.27 -17.39
CA ILE A 186 -8.20 -1.09 -17.18
C ILE A 186 -7.23 -1.11 -15.98
N LEU A 187 -6.30 -0.15 -15.94
CA LEU A 187 -5.33 -0.05 -14.84
C LEU A 187 -5.96 0.34 -13.50
N ARG A 188 -7.09 1.05 -13.53
CA ARG A 188 -7.93 1.32 -12.36
C ARG A 188 -8.48 0.03 -11.76
N LYS A 189 -9.12 -0.79 -12.60
CA LYS A 189 -9.67 -2.11 -12.21
C LYS A 189 -8.56 -3.04 -11.72
N PHE A 190 -7.43 -3.06 -12.42
CA PHE A 190 -6.25 -3.80 -12.02
C PHE A 190 -5.76 -3.40 -10.62
N GLY A 191 -5.58 -2.10 -10.37
CA GLY A 191 -5.10 -1.61 -9.07
C GLY A 191 -6.05 -1.95 -7.93
N ARG A 192 -7.37 -1.87 -8.14
CA ARG A 192 -8.38 -2.33 -7.15
C ARG A 192 -8.28 -3.82 -6.87
N CYS A 193 -8.21 -4.64 -7.93
CA CYS A 193 -8.12 -6.08 -7.83
C CYS A 193 -6.88 -6.51 -7.03
N VAL A 194 -5.72 -5.92 -7.37
CA VAL A 194 -4.47 -6.21 -6.67
C VAL A 194 -4.50 -5.70 -5.23
N GLY A 195 -5.11 -4.54 -4.97
CA GLY A 195 -5.27 -4.02 -3.60
C GLY A 195 -6.07 -4.97 -2.71
N LEU A 196 -7.18 -5.50 -3.23
CA LEU A 196 -7.99 -6.52 -2.53
C LEU A 196 -7.19 -7.81 -2.32
N LEU A 197 -6.48 -8.29 -3.35
CA LEU A 197 -5.61 -9.46 -3.27
C LEU A 197 -4.58 -9.31 -2.15
N TYR A 198 -3.93 -8.15 -2.04
CA TYR A 198 -2.93 -7.89 -0.99
C TYR A 198 -3.50 -8.06 0.41
N GLN A 199 -4.72 -7.57 0.64
CA GLN A 199 -5.38 -7.63 1.94
C GLN A 199 -5.87 -9.04 2.26
N VAL A 200 -6.47 -9.76 1.29
CA VAL A 200 -6.84 -11.18 1.47
C VAL A 200 -5.62 -12.02 1.86
N VAL A 201 -4.48 -11.80 1.18
CA VAL A 201 -3.23 -12.51 1.52
C VAL A 201 -2.68 -12.06 2.87
N ASP A 202 -2.80 -10.78 3.23
CA ASP A 202 -2.36 -10.29 4.55
C ASP A 202 -3.15 -10.95 5.69
N ASP A 203 -4.47 -11.04 5.56
CA ASP A 203 -5.36 -11.72 6.51
C ASP A 203 -4.97 -13.21 6.67
N ILE A 204 -4.65 -13.90 5.56
CA ILE A 204 -4.19 -15.30 5.58
C ILE A 204 -2.84 -15.41 6.31
N LEU A 205 -1.91 -14.51 6.02
CA LEU A 205 -0.58 -14.51 6.62
C LEU A 205 -0.63 -14.20 8.12
N ASP A 206 -1.50 -13.30 8.57
CA ASP A 206 -1.62 -12.88 9.97
C ASP A 206 -1.93 -14.06 10.92
N ILE A 207 -2.69 -15.05 10.44
CA ILE A 207 -3.06 -16.23 11.23
C ILE A 207 -2.18 -17.46 10.96
N THR A 208 -1.36 -17.46 9.91
CA THR A 208 -0.54 -18.61 9.51
C THR A 208 0.95 -18.44 9.76
N LYS A 209 1.43 -17.22 10.02
CA LYS A 209 2.85 -16.89 10.19
C LYS A 209 3.13 -16.32 11.57
N SER A 210 4.39 -16.44 11.99
CA SER A 210 4.88 -15.83 13.23
C SER A 210 5.22 -14.35 13.07
N THR A 211 5.22 -13.60 14.18
CA THR A 211 5.70 -12.19 14.24
C THR A 211 7.10 -12.03 13.63
N GLN A 212 7.99 -13.01 13.84
CA GLN A 212 9.35 -12.98 13.30
C GLN A 212 9.37 -13.08 11.76
N GLU A 213 8.49 -13.89 11.18
CA GLU A 213 8.37 -14.04 9.73
C GLU A 213 7.74 -12.81 9.07
N LEU A 214 6.70 -12.23 9.70
CA LEU A 214 5.98 -11.07 9.16
C LEU A 214 6.68 -9.73 9.41
N GLY A 215 7.46 -9.63 10.48
CA GLY A 215 8.05 -8.37 10.93
C GLY A 215 7.02 -7.36 11.47
N LYS A 216 5.81 -7.81 11.78
CA LYS A 216 4.72 -7.10 12.48
C LYS A 216 4.10 -8.05 13.51
N THR A 217 3.33 -7.55 14.47
CA THR A 217 2.65 -8.40 15.46
C THR A 217 1.64 -9.32 14.77
N ALA A 218 1.88 -10.64 14.83
CA ALA A 218 1.00 -11.65 14.24
C ALA A 218 -0.17 -12.03 15.16
N GLY A 219 -1.29 -12.45 14.58
CA GLY A 219 -2.48 -12.88 15.31
C GLY A 219 -3.22 -11.74 16.02
N LYS A 220 -2.89 -10.49 15.71
CA LYS A 220 -3.53 -9.32 16.32
C LYS A 220 -4.99 -9.22 15.91
N ASP A 221 -5.32 -9.64 14.70
CA ASP A 221 -6.69 -9.62 14.17
C ASP A 221 -7.62 -10.53 14.98
N LEU A 222 -7.09 -11.64 15.52
CA LEU A 222 -7.85 -12.53 16.41
C LEU A 222 -8.10 -11.88 17.77
N VAL A 223 -7.12 -11.17 18.32
CA VAL A 223 -7.22 -10.49 19.63
C VAL A 223 -8.16 -9.28 19.56
N ALA A 224 -8.10 -8.52 18.46
CA ALA A 224 -8.97 -7.37 18.20
C ALA A 224 -10.38 -7.76 17.71
N GLU A 225 -10.67 -9.06 17.64
CA GLU A 225 -11.91 -9.61 17.07
C GLU A 225 -12.25 -9.08 15.66
N LYS A 226 -11.24 -8.64 14.90
CA LYS A 226 -11.42 -8.11 13.54
C LYS A 226 -12.11 -9.14 12.64
N VAL A 227 -12.91 -8.64 11.70
CA VAL A 227 -13.53 -9.47 10.67
C VAL A 227 -12.53 -9.61 9.54
N THR A 228 -12.12 -10.84 9.26
CA THR A 228 -11.13 -11.15 8.21
C THR A 228 -11.68 -12.25 7.29
N TYR A 229 -11.08 -12.39 6.10
CA TYR A 229 -11.51 -13.42 5.15
C TYR A 229 -11.43 -14.83 5.75
N PRO A 230 -10.31 -15.24 6.40
CA PRO A 230 -10.24 -16.55 7.04
C PRO A 230 -11.29 -16.77 8.13
N LYS A 231 -11.68 -15.73 8.87
CA LYS A 231 -12.73 -15.81 9.91
C LYS A 231 -14.12 -16.02 9.31
N LEU A 232 -14.43 -15.38 8.18
CA LEU A 232 -15.75 -15.47 7.53
C LEU A 232 -15.94 -16.74 6.69
N VAL A 233 -14.93 -17.14 5.90
CA VAL A 233 -15.07 -18.20 4.90
C VAL A 233 -14.11 -19.36 5.06
N GLY A 234 -13.16 -19.28 6.00
CA GLY A 234 -12.10 -20.27 6.18
C GLY A 234 -10.88 -20.01 5.31
N ILE A 235 -9.76 -20.63 5.68
CA ILE A 235 -8.44 -20.41 5.05
C ILE A 235 -8.45 -20.89 3.60
N GLU A 236 -9.03 -22.07 3.34
CA GLU A 236 -9.05 -22.70 2.03
C GLU A 236 -9.80 -21.83 1.02
N LYS A 237 -11.00 -21.36 1.36
CA LYS A 237 -11.77 -20.44 0.51
C LYS A 237 -11.10 -19.08 0.35
N SER A 238 -10.39 -18.61 1.37
CA SER A 238 -9.61 -17.36 1.27
C SER A 238 -8.47 -17.50 0.26
N ARG A 239 -7.79 -18.66 0.22
CA ARG A 239 -6.75 -18.97 -0.78
C ARG A 239 -7.33 -19.10 -2.18
N GLU A 240 -8.46 -19.79 -2.33
CA GLU A 240 -9.17 -19.88 -3.62
C GLU A 240 -9.57 -18.48 -4.14
N PHE A 241 -10.03 -17.60 -3.25
CA PHE A 241 -10.36 -16.23 -3.61
C PHE A 241 -9.13 -15.41 -4.01
N ALA A 242 -8.00 -15.57 -3.31
CA ALA A 242 -6.73 -14.95 -3.71
C ALA A 242 -6.28 -15.42 -5.11
N GLU A 243 -6.40 -16.71 -5.42
CA GLU A 243 -6.09 -17.25 -6.74
C GLU A 243 -7.04 -16.73 -7.84
N LYS A 244 -8.33 -16.57 -7.51
CA LYS A 244 -9.28 -15.92 -8.43
C LYS A 244 -8.87 -14.49 -8.74
N LEU A 245 -8.54 -13.69 -7.71
CA LEU A 245 -8.09 -12.30 -7.90
C LEU A 245 -6.77 -12.23 -8.69
N ASN A 246 -5.88 -13.21 -8.50
CA ASN A 246 -4.68 -13.35 -9.33
C ASN A 246 -5.07 -13.53 -10.81
N GLY A 247 -5.93 -14.51 -11.13
CA GLY A 247 -6.43 -14.73 -12.49
C GLY A 247 -7.11 -13.49 -13.09
N ASP A 248 -8.00 -12.84 -12.34
CA ASP A 248 -8.71 -11.63 -12.76
C ASP A 248 -7.71 -10.51 -13.11
N ALA A 249 -6.64 -10.33 -12.33
CA ALA A 249 -5.60 -9.32 -12.60
C ALA A 249 -4.75 -9.64 -13.85
N TRP A 250 -4.50 -10.92 -14.13
CA TRP A 250 -3.84 -11.35 -15.37
C TRP A 250 -4.71 -11.07 -16.60
N ASP A 251 -6.00 -11.41 -16.54
CA ASP A 251 -6.94 -11.19 -17.63
C ASP A 251 -7.06 -9.71 -17.99
N MET A 252 -7.07 -8.82 -16.98
CA MET A 252 -7.09 -7.36 -17.19
C MET A 252 -5.87 -6.85 -17.98
N LEU A 253 -4.71 -7.49 -17.88
CA LEU A 253 -3.50 -7.07 -18.58
C LEU A 253 -3.25 -7.82 -19.92
N SER A 254 -4.17 -8.69 -20.32
CA SER A 254 -4.02 -9.54 -21.51
C SER A 254 -3.93 -8.78 -22.84
N GLU A 255 -4.57 -7.61 -22.92
CA GLU A 255 -4.61 -6.77 -24.12
C GLU A 255 -3.39 -5.84 -24.26
N PHE A 256 -2.56 -5.75 -23.22
CA PHE A 256 -1.33 -4.97 -23.28
C PHE A 256 -0.18 -5.76 -23.91
N ASP A 257 0.88 -5.05 -24.29
CA ASP A 257 2.16 -5.67 -24.63
C ASP A 257 2.67 -6.50 -23.45
N GLN A 258 2.87 -7.80 -23.67
CA GLN A 258 3.17 -8.76 -22.62
C GLN A 258 4.57 -8.60 -22.03
N GLU A 259 5.53 -8.09 -22.80
CA GLU A 259 6.87 -7.77 -22.27
C GLU A 259 6.78 -6.58 -21.32
N LYS A 260 5.97 -5.57 -21.67
CA LYS A 260 5.74 -4.39 -20.82
C LYS A 260 4.84 -4.69 -19.62
N ALA A 261 3.91 -5.64 -19.73
CA ALA A 261 3.03 -6.05 -18.62
C ALA A 261 3.73 -6.94 -17.60
N ALA A 262 4.82 -7.63 -17.99
CA ALA A 262 5.54 -8.57 -17.15
C ALA A 262 5.91 -8.07 -15.74
N PRO A 263 6.35 -6.80 -15.52
CA PRO A 263 6.62 -6.30 -14.18
C PRO A 263 5.40 -6.26 -13.26
N LEU A 264 4.23 -5.88 -13.80
CA LEU A 264 2.97 -5.86 -13.05
C LEU A 264 2.49 -7.28 -12.76
N LEU A 265 2.55 -8.18 -13.74
CA LEU A 265 2.18 -9.60 -13.57
C LEU A 265 3.08 -10.32 -12.56
N ALA A 266 4.39 -10.05 -12.59
CA ALA A 266 5.33 -10.55 -11.59
C ALA A 266 5.00 -10.06 -10.18
N MET A 267 4.48 -8.83 -10.06
CA MET A 267 4.03 -8.29 -8.79
C MET A 267 2.72 -8.95 -8.32
N VAL A 268 1.77 -9.25 -9.21
CA VAL A 268 0.56 -10.00 -8.84
C VAL A 268 0.94 -11.36 -8.27
N ASN A 269 1.79 -12.11 -8.97
CA ASN A 269 2.28 -13.41 -8.47
C ASN A 269 3.02 -13.28 -7.14
N PHE A 270 3.85 -12.25 -7.00
CA PHE A 270 4.51 -11.98 -5.72
C PHE A 270 3.48 -11.70 -4.62
N ALA A 271 2.44 -10.92 -4.88
CA ALA A 271 1.38 -10.63 -3.92
C ALA A 271 0.66 -11.90 -3.46
N THR A 272 0.33 -12.80 -4.38
CA THR A 272 -0.37 -14.06 -4.11
C THR A 272 0.46 -15.04 -3.28
N TYR A 273 1.76 -15.16 -3.60
CA TYR A 273 2.61 -16.24 -3.05
C TYR A 273 3.63 -15.78 -2.00
N ARG A 274 3.63 -14.50 -1.63
CA ARG A 274 4.54 -13.96 -0.61
C ARG A 274 4.39 -14.71 0.72
N GLN A 275 5.51 -14.81 1.43
CA GLN A 275 5.58 -15.49 2.74
C GLN A 275 5.66 -14.51 3.91
N ASN A 276 5.72 -13.21 3.63
CA ASN A 276 5.76 -12.11 4.57
C ASN A 276 5.11 -10.87 3.96
#